data_AF-A0A9D8KBD5-F1
#
_entry.id   AF-A0A9D8KBD5-F1
#
_cell.length_a   1.000
_cell.length_b   1.000
_cell.length_c   1.000
_cell.angle_alpha   90.00
_cell.angle_beta   90.00
_cell.angle_gamma   90.00
#
_symmetry.space_group_name_H-M   'P 1'
#
loop_
_entity.id
_entity.type
_entity.pdbx_description
1 polymer ?
#
loop_
_entity_poly.entity_id
_entity_poly.type
_entity_poly.pdbx_seq_one_letter_code
_entity_poly.pdbx_strand_id
1 'polypeptide(L)'
;MPLLNGFGGPLGFGEAFLARNDDSSTGRLDLPFAINFFGTRYTSFWINNNGNITFTGALSGYTPNAFPGAQRPIIAPWWADVDTRNVGSDVVYYDAPNADTMVVTWPNVGYYNTSADKLNSFQLVLQRNPGDTSGAFTAQFRYAQLQWTTGSASGGTNGLGGTPAVAGYDAGNNTDYFMLPGSRTGAILDVINQSNVSPDTPGLWQFAFTSSGQAPGTTPDNPLLPVIVDDSFVFQFPVQPNIPIFIDPPVTVGYDYRVTGGPLFNSVTAPTLANDNLYSLFFSNDACSTYSQFVTQLTGGIPHSFSSPQSCFSIRDIAEAANLSPTDPAAFVTGVTFSTAGLVTVTQTPINVPGPLPVLGVGAALGWSRRLRSRVGLVKQS
;
A
#
# COMPACT_ATOMS: atom_id res chain seq x y z
N MET A 1 -3.48 4.46 11.17
CA MET A 1 -3.67 5.15 9.89
C MET A 1 -5.06 5.81 9.78
N PRO A 2 -5.20 7.08 9.33
CA PRO A 2 -6.51 7.66 9.05
C PRO A 2 -7.29 6.90 7.97
N LEU A 3 -8.61 6.78 8.15
CA LEU A 3 -9.50 6.27 7.10
C LEU A 3 -9.79 7.39 6.10
N LEU A 4 -9.95 7.05 4.81
CA LEU A 4 -10.35 8.03 3.80
C LEU A 4 -11.78 8.49 4.06
N ASN A 5 -12.03 9.78 3.91
CA ASN A 5 -13.30 10.44 4.13
C ASN A 5 -13.54 11.55 3.08
N GLY A 6 -14.62 12.31 3.26
CA GLY A 6 -15.02 13.36 2.31
C GLY A 6 -15.97 12.87 1.22
N PHE A 7 -16.52 11.66 1.38
CA PHE A 7 -17.43 11.01 0.43
C PHE A 7 -18.91 11.36 0.68
N GLY A 8 -19.17 12.35 1.55
CA GLY A 8 -20.53 12.69 1.99
C GLY A 8 -21.07 11.74 3.07
N GLY A 9 -22.37 11.88 3.36
CA GLY A 9 -23.04 11.17 4.45
C GLY A 9 -22.65 11.63 5.87
N PRO A 10 -23.28 11.07 6.92
CA PRO A 10 -23.15 11.55 8.29
C PRO A 10 -21.74 11.49 8.88
N LEU A 11 -20.94 10.50 8.46
CA LEU A 11 -19.57 10.26 8.93
C LEU A 11 -18.50 10.57 7.87
N GLY A 12 -18.90 11.04 6.68
CA GLY A 12 -17.99 11.32 5.58
C GLY A 12 -17.50 10.08 4.81
N PHE A 13 -18.07 8.89 5.07
CA PHE A 13 -17.70 7.61 4.41
C PHE A 13 -18.61 7.21 3.25
N GLY A 14 -19.57 8.07 2.88
CA GLY A 14 -20.56 7.78 1.84
C GLY A 14 -21.99 7.79 2.37
N GLU A 15 -22.94 7.85 1.46
CA GLU A 15 -24.38 7.84 1.77
C GLU A 15 -24.97 6.42 1.74
N ALA A 16 -24.33 5.48 1.04
CA ALA A 16 -24.77 4.10 1.00
C ALA A 16 -24.20 3.30 2.18
N PHE A 17 -25.05 2.46 2.77
CA PHE A 17 -24.71 1.67 3.95
C PHE A 17 -25.44 0.33 3.96
N LEU A 18 -24.87 -0.64 4.69
CA LEU A 18 -25.54 -1.87 5.08
C LEU A 18 -26.23 -1.63 6.44
N ALA A 19 -27.54 -1.83 6.52
CA ALA A 19 -28.29 -1.62 7.75
C ALA A 19 -27.76 -2.50 8.90
N ARG A 20 -27.96 -2.05 10.14
CA ARG A 20 -27.53 -2.74 11.37
C ARG A 20 -27.94 -4.22 11.35
N ASN A 21 -26.96 -5.10 11.51
CA ASN A 21 -27.14 -6.55 11.40
C ASN A 21 -25.97 -7.29 12.09
N ASP A 22 -26.00 -8.62 11.97
CA ASP A 22 -25.00 -9.54 12.52
C ASP A 22 -24.24 -10.22 11.36
N ASP A 23 -24.93 -11.11 10.63
CA ASP A 23 -24.31 -11.94 9.58
C ASP A 23 -24.87 -11.67 8.18
N SER A 24 -25.49 -10.51 7.98
CA SER A 24 -26.06 -10.16 6.67
C SER A 24 -25.03 -9.53 5.73
N SER A 25 -25.44 -9.38 4.49
CA SER A 25 -24.63 -8.83 3.41
C SER A 25 -25.49 -7.91 2.56
N THR A 26 -24.85 -7.10 1.72
CA THR A 26 -25.56 -6.39 0.66
C THR A 26 -26.16 -7.37 -0.34
N GLY A 27 -27.03 -6.87 -1.22
CA GLY A 27 -27.26 -7.53 -2.50
C GLY A 27 -26.01 -7.52 -3.38
N ARG A 28 -26.12 -8.08 -4.60
CA ARG A 28 -25.05 -7.97 -5.60
C ARG A 28 -24.88 -6.49 -6.00
N LEU A 29 -23.69 -5.95 -5.79
CA LEU A 29 -23.31 -4.60 -6.21
C LEU A 29 -22.43 -4.69 -7.45
N ASP A 30 -22.58 -3.74 -8.36
CA ASP A 30 -21.67 -3.61 -9.49
C ASP A 30 -20.40 -2.84 -9.05
N LEU A 31 -19.25 -3.26 -9.57
CA LEU A 31 -18.00 -2.52 -9.37
C LEU A 31 -17.97 -1.30 -10.31
N PRO A 32 -17.44 -0.14 -9.87
CA PRO A 32 -17.25 1.01 -10.76
C PRO A 32 -16.23 0.72 -11.88
N PHE A 33 -15.37 -0.28 -11.67
CA PHE A 33 -14.44 -0.82 -12.64
C PHE A 33 -14.32 -2.34 -12.53
N ALA A 34 -14.15 -3.02 -13.66
CA ALA A 34 -13.85 -4.44 -13.63
C ALA A 34 -12.46 -4.68 -13.03
N ILE A 35 -12.32 -5.75 -12.25
CA ILE A 35 -11.04 -6.20 -11.70
C ILE A 35 -10.71 -7.59 -12.24
N ASN A 36 -9.42 -7.92 -12.35
CA ASN A 36 -8.93 -9.25 -12.61
C ASN A 36 -8.31 -9.79 -11.31
N PHE A 37 -8.97 -10.74 -10.68
CA PHE A 37 -8.53 -11.34 -9.42
C PHE A 37 -8.23 -12.82 -9.68
N PHE A 38 -6.94 -13.15 -9.73
CA PHE A 38 -6.39 -14.48 -10.02
C PHE A 38 -6.91 -15.08 -11.33
N GLY A 39 -6.79 -14.31 -12.41
CA GLY A 39 -7.17 -14.70 -13.77
C GLY A 39 -8.67 -14.66 -14.04
N THR A 40 -9.50 -14.36 -13.03
CA THR A 40 -10.95 -14.22 -13.18
C THR A 40 -11.36 -12.76 -13.16
N ARG A 41 -12.07 -12.33 -14.21
CA ARG A 41 -12.60 -10.97 -14.32
C ARG A 41 -13.91 -10.84 -13.56
N TYR A 42 -13.98 -9.92 -12.59
CA TYR A 42 -15.17 -9.59 -11.83
C TYR A 42 -15.66 -8.18 -12.14
N THR A 43 -16.97 -8.04 -12.31
CA THR A 43 -17.67 -6.76 -12.49
C THR A 43 -18.65 -6.47 -11.36
N SER A 44 -18.71 -7.34 -10.36
CA SER A 44 -19.63 -7.25 -9.23
C SER A 44 -19.09 -7.96 -8.01
N PHE A 45 -19.63 -7.59 -6.86
CA PHE A 45 -19.19 -8.09 -5.56
C PHE A 45 -20.32 -7.96 -4.52
N TRP A 46 -20.08 -8.52 -3.35
CA TRP A 46 -20.93 -8.41 -2.16
C TRP A 46 -20.09 -7.86 -1.02
N ILE A 47 -20.68 -6.96 -0.23
CA ILE A 47 -20.12 -6.48 1.02
C ILE A 47 -20.75 -7.27 2.16
N ASN A 48 -19.92 -7.89 2.99
CA ASN A 48 -20.35 -8.71 4.11
C ASN A 48 -20.11 -7.97 5.42
N ASN A 49 -21.07 -8.03 6.35
CA ASN A 49 -20.98 -7.33 7.64
C ASN A 49 -19.71 -7.73 8.42
N ASN A 50 -19.34 -9.00 8.33
CA ASN A 50 -18.16 -9.63 8.93
C ASN A 50 -16.81 -9.23 8.27
N GLY A 51 -16.68 -7.96 7.86
CA GLY A 51 -15.41 -7.32 7.51
C GLY A 51 -14.69 -7.84 6.26
N ASN A 52 -15.45 -8.28 5.26
CA ASN A 52 -14.91 -8.77 3.99
C ASN A 52 -15.82 -8.48 2.79
N ILE A 53 -15.25 -8.59 1.58
CA ILE A 53 -15.99 -8.64 0.32
C ILE A 53 -15.77 -9.96 -0.40
N THR A 54 -16.74 -10.35 -1.23
CA THR A 54 -16.70 -11.60 -2.01
C THR A 54 -17.21 -11.38 -3.43
N PHE A 55 -16.82 -12.24 -4.36
CA PHE A 55 -17.07 -12.00 -5.80
C PHE A 55 -18.05 -12.97 -6.46
N THR A 56 -18.38 -14.09 -5.81
CA THR A 56 -19.29 -15.11 -6.36
C THR A 56 -20.56 -15.32 -5.53
N GLY A 57 -20.75 -14.52 -4.48
CA GLY A 57 -21.95 -14.49 -3.65
C GLY A 57 -21.65 -14.12 -2.19
N ALA A 58 -22.66 -13.63 -1.49
CA ALA A 58 -22.61 -13.24 -0.08
C ALA A 58 -22.00 -14.32 0.84
N LEU A 59 -21.38 -13.86 1.95
CA LEU A 59 -20.77 -14.71 2.97
C LEU A 59 -21.22 -14.26 4.36
N SER A 60 -22.03 -15.11 5.00
CA SER A 60 -22.54 -14.92 6.37
C SER A 60 -21.70 -15.63 7.44
N GLY A 61 -20.58 -16.26 7.07
CA GLY A 61 -19.72 -16.94 8.03
C GLY A 61 -19.05 -15.94 8.96
N TYR A 62 -19.26 -16.07 10.26
CA TYR A 62 -18.70 -15.18 11.29
C TYR A 62 -17.37 -15.68 11.87
N THR A 63 -17.23 -17.01 12.02
CA THR A 63 -15.95 -17.61 12.40
C THR A 63 -15.08 -17.73 11.15
N PRO A 64 -13.96 -16.99 11.05
CA PRO A 64 -13.14 -17.02 9.84
C PRO A 64 -12.50 -18.41 9.66
N ASN A 65 -12.30 -18.83 8.41
CA ASN A 65 -11.36 -19.90 8.09
C ASN A 65 -9.96 -19.31 7.91
N ALA A 66 -8.90 -20.10 8.17
CA ALA A 66 -7.57 -19.71 7.75
C ALA A 66 -7.49 -19.69 6.22
N PHE A 67 -6.64 -18.83 5.65
CA PHE A 67 -6.29 -18.91 4.23
C PHE A 67 -5.04 -19.79 4.05
N PRO A 68 -5.04 -20.72 3.08
CA PRO A 68 -6.12 -20.98 2.14
C PRO A 68 -7.24 -21.77 2.82
N GLY A 69 -8.48 -21.52 2.41
CA GLY A 69 -9.65 -22.18 2.99
C GLY A 69 -10.97 -21.45 2.76
N ALA A 70 -10.94 -20.33 2.03
CA ALA A 70 -12.16 -19.69 1.57
C ALA A 70 -12.81 -20.56 0.49
N GLN A 71 -14.12 -20.75 0.58
CA GLN A 71 -14.90 -21.48 -0.43
C GLN A 71 -15.25 -20.61 -1.65
N ARG A 72 -14.84 -19.34 -1.63
CA ARG A 72 -15.09 -18.35 -2.67
C ARG A 72 -14.00 -17.29 -2.66
N PRO A 73 -13.73 -16.65 -3.81
CA PRO A 73 -12.84 -15.50 -3.89
C PRO A 73 -13.26 -14.40 -2.90
N ILE A 74 -12.33 -13.98 -2.05
CA ILE A 74 -12.55 -13.07 -0.92
C ILE A 74 -11.38 -12.09 -0.76
N ILE A 75 -11.71 -10.85 -0.43
CA ILE A 75 -10.76 -9.85 0.09
C ILE A 75 -11.28 -9.40 1.46
N ALA A 76 -10.48 -9.60 2.50
CA ALA A 76 -10.87 -9.42 3.89
C ALA A 76 -9.88 -8.47 4.59
N PRO A 77 -10.17 -7.16 4.70
CA PRO A 77 -9.40 -6.31 5.59
C PRO A 77 -9.50 -6.78 7.05
N TRP A 78 -10.62 -7.38 7.47
CA TRP A 78 -10.78 -7.92 8.82
C TRP A 78 -11.95 -8.91 8.90
N TRP A 79 -11.74 -10.19 8.59
CA TRP A 79 -12.80 -11.19 8.71
C TRP A 79 -12.92 -11.69 10.15
N ALA A 80 -13.99 -11.26 10.83
CA ALA A 80 -14.40 -11.70 12.15
C ALA A 80 -15.91 -11.49 12.35
N ASP A 81 -16.40 -11.89 13.52
CA ASP A 81 -17.80 -11.87 13.96
C ASP A 81 -18.23 -10.43 14.37
N VAL A 82 -18.43 -9.58 13.36
CA VAL A 82 -18.79 -8.16 13.50
C VAL A 82 -20.26 -8.04 13.83
N ASP A 83 -20.61 -7.21 14.81
CA ASP A 83 -22.00 -6.97 15.18
C ASP A 83 -22.32 -5.47 15.20
N THR A 84 -23.22 -5.06 14.30
CA THR A 84 -23.65 -3.67 14.16
C THR A 84 -25.02 -3.40 14.79
N ARG A 85 -25.61 -4.37 15.51
CA ARG A 85 -26.92 -4.20 16.17
C ARG A 85 -26.88 -3.25 17.37
N ASN A 86 -25.76 -3.21 18.10
CA ASN A 86 -25.60 -2.29 19.22
C ASN A 86 -25.53 -0.84 18.70
N VAL A 87 -26.29 0.08 19.29
CA VAL A 87 -26.29 1.50 18.90
C VAL A 87 -24.96 2.21 19.09
N GLY A 88 -24.07 1.70 19.94
CA GLY A 88 -22.69 2.18 20.10
C GLY A 88 -21.72 1.64 19.04
N SER A 89 -22.14 0.67 18.23
CA SER A 89 -21.46 0.23 17.01
C SER A 89 -21.96 1.11 15.85
N ASP A 90 -21.12 1.48 14.90
CA ASP A 90 -21.60 2.11 13.65
C ASP A 90 -22.02 1.03 12.62
N VAL A 91 -22.49 1.47 11.45
CA VAL A 91 -22.85 0.58 10.32
C VAL A 91 -21.75 0.55 9.27
N VAL A 92 -21.78 -0.46 8.40
CA VAL A 92 -20.86 -0.54 7.26
C VAL A 92 -21.28 0.46 6.19
N TYR A 93 -20.38 1.36 5.82
CA TYR A 93 -20.57 2.33 4.75
C TYR A 93 -19.80 1.92 3.50
N TYR A 94 -20.28 2.31 2.33
CA TYR A 94 -19.56 2.10 1.09
C TYR A 94 -19.88 3.20 0.08
N ASP A 95 -18.89 3.52 -0.75
CA ASP A 95 -19.04 4.52 -1.80
C ASP A 95 -18.10 4.29 -2.97
N ALA A 96 -18.46 4.83 -4.12
CA ALA A 96 -17.62 4.89 -5.31
C ALA A 96 -17.36 6.36 -5.67
N PRO A 97 -16.39 7.04 -5.02
CA PRO A 97 -16.21 8.48 -5.15
C PRO A 97 -15.81 8.93 -6.57
N ASN A 98 -15.36 8.00 -7.41
CA ASN A 98 -15.13 8.18 -8.84
C ASN A 98 -15.16 6.82 -9.57
N ALA A 99 -15.02 6.83 -10.90
CA ALA A 99 -15.08 5.62 -11.74
C ALA A 99 -13.93 4.62 -11.52
N ASP A 100 -12.89 5.01 -10.78
CA ASP A 100 -11.66 4.25 -10.58
C ASP A 100 -11.47 3.84 -9.12
N THR A 101 -12.41 4.13 -8.23
CA THR A 101 -12.27 3.91 -6.78
C THR A 101 -13.56 3.35 -6.18
N MET A 102 -13.42 2.27 -5.41
CA MET A 102 -14.48 1.71 -4.55
C MET A 102 -13.96 1.67 -3.12
N VAL A 103 -14.74 2.19 -2.16
CA VAL A 103 -14.38 2.22 -0.74
C VAL A 103 -15.45 1.51 0.07
N VAL A 104 -15.03 0.64 1.00
CA VAL A 104 -15.89 0.01 2.00
C VAL A 104 -15.30 0.26 3.37
N THR A 105 -16.09 0.81 4.27
CA THR A 105 -15.65 1.24 5.60
C THR A 105 -16.48 0.56 6.67
N TRP A 106 -15.81 -0.08 7.62
CA TRP A 106 -16.38 -0.58 8.87
C TRP A 106 -15.89 0.34 10.00
N PRO A 107 -16.49 1.52 10.17
CA PRO A 107 -16.12 2.43 11.26
C PRO A 107 -16.72 1.92 12.57
N ASN A 108 -15.98 2.04 13.66
CA ASN A 108 -16.42 1.81 15.04
C ASN A 108 -17.34 0.59 15.19
N VAL A 109 -17.01 -0.53 14.57
CA VAL A 109 -17.84 -1.72 14.62
C VAL A 109 -17.51 -2.54 15.86
N GLY A 110 -18.57 -2.95 16.55
CA GLY A 110 -18.55 -3.88 17.68
C GLY A 110 -18.43 -5.34 17.24
N TYR A 111 -18.52 -6.22 18.22
CA TYR A 111 -18.36 -7.67 18.05
C TYR A 111 -19.52 -8.42 18.68
N TYR A 112 -19.77 -9.63 18.17
CA TYR A 112 -20.84 -10.46 18.69
C TYR A 112 -20.60 -10.85 20.17
N ASN A 113 -21.58 -10.79 21.06
CA ASN A 113 -23.01 -10.61 20.82
C ASN A 113 -23.49 -9.23 21.29
N THR A 114 -23.73 -8.33 20.35
CA THR A 114 -24.21 -6.96 20.57
C THR A 114 -23.27 -6.17 21.50
N SER A 115 -21.96 -6.43 21.44
CA SER A 115 -20.96 -5.76 22.29
C SER A 115 -20.38 -4.53 21.59
N ALA A 116 -20.29 -3.43 22.33
CA ALA A 116 -19.71 -2.15 21.86
C ALA A 116 -18.73 -1.54 22.89
N ASP A 117 -18.26 -2.33 23.87
CA ASP A 117 -17.22 -1.91 24.83
C ASP A 117 -15.83 -1.79 24.19
N LYS A 118 -15.64 -2.45 23.04
CA LYS A 118 -14.47 -2.35 22.16
C LYS A 118 -14.94 -2.23 20.74
N LEU A 119 -14.29 -1.37 19.96
CA LEU A 119 -14.69 -1.05 18.60
C LEU A 119 -13.47 -1.14 17.68
N ASN A 120 -13.69 -1.64 16.46
CA ASN A 120 -12.69 -1.65 15.40
C ASN A 120 -13.10 -0.65 14.31
N SER A 121 -12.12 0.02 13.71
CA SER A 121 -12.31 0.96 12.59
C SER A 121 -11.32 0.61 11.49
N PHE A 122 -11.81 0.06 10.39
CA PHE A 122 -11.00 -0.37 9.26
C PHE A 122 -11.70 -0.13 7.91
N GLN A 123 -10.92 -0.04 6.84
CA GLN A 123 -11.39 0.32 5.51
C GLN A 123 -10.69 -0.50 4.43
N LEU A 124 -11.46 -0.92 3.42
CA LEU A 124 -10.98 -1.46 2.16
C LEU A 124 -11.12 -0.38 1.08
N VAL A 125 -10.05 -0.13 0.34
CA VAL A 125 -10.07 0.70 -0.88
C VAL A 125 -9.63 -0.18 -2.04
N LEU A 126 -10.47 -0.29 -3.06
CA LEU A 126 -10.09 -0.84 -4.36
C LEU A 126 -9.88 0.33 -5.30
N GLN A 127 -8.72 0.38 -5.96
CA GLN A 127 -8.40 1.42 -6.91
C GLN A 127 -7.91 0.81 -8.22
N ARG A 128 -8.49 1.23 -9.35
CA ARG A 128 -8.00 0.85 -10.68
C ARG A 128 -6.62 1.47 -10.90
N ASN A 129 -5.70 0.71 -11.49
CA ASN A 129 -4.41 1.26 -11.88
C ASN A 129 -4.61 2.30 -13.02
N PRO A 130 -3.97 3.48 -12.98
CA PRO A 130 -4.18 4.53 -13.97
C PRO A 130 -4.01 4.03 -15.42
N GLY A 131 -5.04 4.25 -16.24
CA GLY A 131 -5.04 3.85 -17.66
C GLY A 131 -5.28 2.36 -17.92
N ASP A 132 -5.47 1.52 -16.89
CA ASP A 132 -5.72 0.09 -17.08
C ASP A 132 -7.19 -0.21 -17.42
N THR A 133 -7.41 -1.00 -18.47
CA THR A 133 -8.73 -1.57 -18.81
C THR A 133 -8.81 -3.09 -18.64
N SER A 134 -7.66 -3.73 -18.40
CA SER A 134 -7.48 -5.18 -18.25
C SER A 134 -8.03 -5.72 -16.93
N GLY A 135 -8.22 -4.85 -15.93
CA GLY A 135 -8.63 -5.21 -14.58
C GLY A 135 -7.49 -5.21 -13.56
N ALA A 136 -6.34 -4.61 -13.87
CA ALA A 136 -5.30 -4.37 -12.87
C ALA A 136 -5.81 -3.37 -11.83
N PHE A 137 -5.61 -3.69 -10.55
CA PHE A 137 -6.10 -2.89 -9.46
C PHE A 137 -5.22 -3.04 -8.23
N THR A 138 -5.36 -2.08 -7.32
CA THR A 138 -4.73 -2.09 -6.02
C THR A 138 -5.80 -2.23 -4.95
N ALA A 139 -5.59 -3.13 -3.99
CA ALA A 139 -6.38 -3.22 -2.77
C ALA A 139 -5.59 -2.63 -1.60
N GLN A 140 -6.16 -1.67 -0.89
CA GLN A 140 -5.59 -1.11 0.34
C GLN A 140 -6.44 -1.48 1.55
N PHE A 141 -5.79 -1.94 2.62
CA PHE A 141 -6.41 -2.06 3.94
C PHE A 141 -5.89 -0.92 4.81
N ARG A 142 -6.81 -0.16 5.42
CA ARG A 142 -6.48 0.94 6.32
C ARG A 142 -7.04 0.62 7.70
N TYR A 143 -6.19 0.64 8.72
CA TYR A 143 -6.55 0.38 10.11
C TYR A 143 -6.41 1.66 10.94
N ALA A 144 -7.53 2.13 11.48
CA ALA A 144 -7.58 3.31 12.35
C ALA A 144 -7.72 2.94 13.82
N GLN A 145 -8.39 1.82 14.12
CA GLN A 145 -8.54 1.31 15.48
C GLN A 145 -8.75 -0.20 15.46
N LEU A 146 -8.04 -0.94 16.31
CA LEU A 146 -8.23 -2.38 16.52
C LEU A 146 -8.16 -2.68 18.03
N GLN A 147 -9.27 -3.11 18.61
CA GLN A 147 -9.41 -3.39 20.05
C GLN A 147 -9.92 -4.80 20.34
N TRP A 148 -10.54 -5.48 19.37
CA TRP A 148 -11.10 -6.82 19.52
C TRP A 148 -10.72 -7.69 18.33
N THR A 149 -10.64 -9.01 18.53
CA THR A 149 -10.32 -10.02 17.51
C THR A 149 -11.42 -11.03 17.25
N THR A 150 -12.32 -11.24 18.20
CA THR A 150 -13.17 -12.42 18.22
C THR A 150 -14.53 -12.16 18.87
N GLY A 151 -15.62 -12.56 18.22
CA GLY A 151 -16.95 -12.63 18.83
C GLY A 151 -17.14 -13.83 19.76
N SER A 152 -18.11 -13.75 20.66
CA SER A 152 -18.39 -14.79 21.65
C SER A 152 -18.78 -16.15 21.03
N ALA A 153 -19.46 -16.17 19.88
CA ALA A 153 -19.80 -17.40 19.14
C ALA A 153 -18.55 -18.09 18.54
N SER A 154 -17.48 -17.32 18.33
CA SER A 154 -16.17 -17.81 17.87
C SER A 154 -15.25 -18.22 19.04
N GLY A 155 -15.80 -18.33 20.26
CA GLY A 155 -15.06 -18.67 21.48
C GLY A 155 -14.35 -17.49 22.14
N GLY A 156 -14.65 -16.26 21.71
CA GLY A 156 -14.10 -15.05 22.31
C GLY A 156 -14.67 -14.76 23.70
N THR A 157 -13.88 -14.09 24.54
CA THR A 157 -14.31 -13.51 25.81
C THR A 157 -13.88 -12.05 25.84
N ASN A 158 -14.81 -11.13 26.09
CA ASN A 158 -14.57 -9.68 26.05
C ASN A 158 -13.90 -9.20 24.74
N GLY A 159 -14.23 -9.85 23.62
CA GLY A 159 -13.72 -9.51 22.29
C GLY A 159 -12.40 -10.17 21.91
N LEU A 160 -11.82 -11.02 22.76
CA LEU A 160 -10.47 -11.58 22.58
C LEU A 160 -10.45 -13.11 22.79
N GLY A 161 -9.41 -13.78 22.28
CA GLY A 161 -9.24 -15.24 22.42
C GLY A 161 -10.01 -16.03 21.36
N GLY A 162 -10.36 -17.28 21.65
CA GLY A 162 -11.16 -18.13 20.74
C GLY A 162 -10.50 -18.34 19.38
N THR A 163 -11.26 -18.08 18.31
CA THR A 163 -10.79 -18.03 16.91
C THR A 163 -10.67 -16.58 16.43
N PRO A 164 -9.47 -15.97 16.48
CA PRO A 164 -9.25 -14.59 16.07
C PRO A 164 -9.45 -14.32 14.58
N ALA A 165 -9.62 -13.04 14.28
CA ALA A 165 -9.76 -12.48 12.95
C ALA A 165 -8.69 -12.97 11.95
N VAL A 166 -9.08 -12.97 10.68
CA VAL A 166 -8.17 -13.17 9.53
C VAL A 166 -8.21 -11.91 8.66
N ALA A 167 -7.05 -11.38 8.32
CA ALA A 167 -6.93 -10.29 7.35
C ALA A 167 -6.07 -10.76 6.16
N GLY A 168 -6.48 -10.43 4.94
CA GLY A 168 -5.80 -10.89 3.72
C GLY A 168 -6.75 -11.09 2.54
N TYR A 169 -6.40 -12.01 1.65
CA TYR A 169 -7.20 -12.41 0.50
C TYR A 169 -7.01 -13.88 0.16
N ASP A 170 -7.99 -14.49 -0.48
CA ASP A 170 -7.96 -15.88 -0.94
C ASP A 170 -8.77 -15.98 -2.23
N ALA A 171 -8.18 -16.55 -3.28
CA ALA A 171 -8.81 -16.73 -4.58
C ALA A 171 -9.90 -17.83 -4.56
N GLY A 172 -9.97 -18.64 -3.50
CA GLY A 172 -10.85 -19.79 -3.40
C GLY A 172 -10.39 -20.98 -4.25
N ASN A 173 -9.12 -21.02 -4.65
CA ASN A 173 -8.53 -22.08 -5.46
C ASN A 173 -7.46 -22.92 -4.70
N ASN A 174 -7.30 -22.67 -3.39
CA ASN A 174 -6.33 -23.30 -2.49
C ASN A 174 -4.84 -23.02 -2.79
N THR A 175 -4.54 -22.23 -3.83
CA THR A 175 -3.17 -21.91 -4.22
C THR A 175 -2.84 -20.45 -4.00
N ASP A 176 -3.77 -19.57 -4.34
CA ASP A 176 -3.55 -18.14 -4.41
C ASP A 176 -4.21 -17.43 -3.23
N TYR A 177 -3.40 -17.08 -2.23
CA TYR A 177 -3.87 -16.43 -1.01
C TYR A 177 -2.73 -15.71 -0.28
N PHE A 178 -3.11 -14.81 0.62
CA PHE A 178 -2.21 -14.14 1.54
C PHE A 178 -2.92 -13.89 2.86
N MET A 179 -2.19 -14.01 3.98
CA MET A 179 -2.66 -13.61 5.30
C MET A 179 -1.70 -12.59 5.89
N LEU A 180 -2.25 -11.52 6.45
CA LEU A 180 -1.47 -10.56 7.22
C LEU A 180 -0.89 -11.23 8.48
N PRO A 181 0.28 -10.75 8.94
CA PRO A 181 0.92 -11.22 10.17
C PRO A 181 -0.05 -11.25 11.36
N GLY A 182 0.09 -12.28 12.21
CA GLY A 182 -0.72 -12.45 13.41
C GLY A 182 -2.15 -12.96 13.18
N SER A 183 -2.63 -13.08 11.93
CA SER A 183 -3.94 -13.67 11.62
C SER A 183 -4.15 -14.99 12.37
N ARG A 184 -5.36 -15.26 12.85
CA ARG A 184 -5.70 -16.43 13.71
C ARG A 184 -5.08 -16.43 15.11
N THR A 185 -4.43 -15.35 15.52
CA THR A 185 -3.87 -15.18 16.87
C THR A 185 -4.20 -13.80 17.43
N GLY A 186 -3.97 -13.55 18.72
CA GLY A 186 -4.15 -12.22 19.30
C GLY A 186 -3.20 -11.15 18.72
N ALA A 187 -2.08 -11.58 18.10
CA ALA A 187 -1.10 -10.67 17.51
C ALA A 187 -1.62 -9.93 16.28
N ILE A 188 -2.76 -10.36 15.68
CA ILE A 188 -3.39 -9.67 14.55
C ILE A 188 -3.74 -8.21 14.86
N LEU A 189 -3.90 -7.84 16.14
CA LEU A 189 -4.14 -6.44 16.54
C LEU A 189 -2.96 -5.52 16.16
N ASP A 190 -1.75 -6.06 16.00
CA ASP A 190 -0.55 -5.25 15.74
C ASP A 190 -0.41 -4.82 14.27
N VAL A 191 -1.26 -5.30 13.35
CA VAL A 191 -1.24 -4.86 11.94
C VAL A 191 -1.53 -3.36 11.78
N ILE A 192 -2.10 -2.73 12.81
CA ILE A 192 -2.29 -1.27 12.89
C ILE A 192 -0.96 -0.51 13.08
N ASN A 193 0.07 -1.15 13.64
CA ASN A 193 1.39 -0.57 13.88
C ASN A 193 2.40 -0.94 12.79
N GLN A 194 1.99 -1.76 11.82
CA GLN A 194 2.83 -2.31 10.76
C GLN A 194 2.34 -1.83 9.38
N SER A 195 3.20 -1.93 8.37
CA SER A 195 2.89 -1.54 6.99
C SER A 195 3.83 -2.26 6.01
N ASN A 196 3.31 -2.65 4.84
CA ASN A 196 4.11 -3.10 3.69
C ASN A 196 4.34 -1.99 2.64
N VAL A 197 3.96 -0.75 2.96
CA VAL A 197 4.13 0.42 2.07
C VAL A 197 5.28 1.28 2.56
N SER A 198 5.24 1.72 3.82
CA SER A 198 6.28 2.53 4.44
C SER A 198 6.16 2.50 5.97
N PRO A 199 7.28 2.51 6.73
CA PRO A 199 7.26 2.59 8.20
C PRO A 199 6.54 3.83 8.73
N ASP A 200 6.53 4.91 7.96
CA ASP A 200 5.84 6.16 8.32
C ASP A 200 4.32 6.09 8.11
N THR A 201 3.82 4.96 7.60
CA THR A 201 2.40 4.73 7.31
C THR A 201 1.82 3.53 8.08
N PRO A 202 2.01 3.42 9.40
CA PRO A 202 1.53 2.27 10.18
C PRO A 202 0.01 2.12 10.05
N GLY A 203 -0.41 0.89 9.76
CA GLY A 203 -1.80 0.51 9.54
C GLY A 203 -2.28 0.67 8.10
N LEU A 204 -1.40 0.99 7.15
CA LEU A 204 -1.67 0.90 5.72
C LEU A 204 -1.04 -0.38 5.15
N TRP A 205 -1.86 -1.19 4.51
CA TRP A 205 -1.41 -2.36 3.74
C TRP A 205 -1.90 -2.23 2.30
N GLN A 206 -1.04 -2.54 1.34
CA GLN A 206 -1.36 -2.40 -0.08
C GLN A 206 -0.96 -3.63 -0.89
N PHE A 207 -1.83 -4.07 -1.78
CA PHE A 207 -1.61 -5.22 -2.65
C PHE A 207 -1.98 -4.85 -4.09
N ALA A 208 -1.01 -4.91 -5.00
CA ALA A 208 -1.19 -4.64 -6.42
C ALA A 208 -1.42 -5.95 -7.20
N PHE A 209 -2.57 -6.05 -7.85
CA PHE A 209 -2.90 -7.15 -8.76
C PHE A 209 -2.65 -6.72 -10.19
N THR A 210 -1.88 -7.52 -10.93
CA THR A 210 -1.52 -7.23 -12.32
C THR A 210 -2.73 -7.31 -13.25
N SER A 211 -2.55 -6.91 -14.51
CA SER A 211 -3.54 -7.07 -15.57
C SER A 211 -3.90 -8.54 -15.84
N SER A 212 -2.97 -9.48 -15.59
CA SER A 212 -3.20 -10.93 -15.61
C SER A 212 -3.87 -11.46 -14.33
N GLY A 213 -4.11 -10.60 -13.33
CA GLY A 213 -4.73 -10.92 -12.05
C GLY A 213 -3.79 -11.57 -11.05
N GLN A 214 -2.48 -11.51 -11.27
CA GLN A 214 -1.50 -12.11 -10.38
C GLN A 214 -1.24 -11.20 -9.16
N ALA A 215 -1.14 -11.81 -7.98
CA ALA A 215 -0.82 -11.13 -6.74
C ALA A 215 0.66 -10.70 -6.66
N PRO A 216 1.00 -9.76 -5.76
CA PRO A 216 2.39 -9.46 -5.44
C PRO A 216 3.16 -10.72 -5.02
N GLY A 217 4.42 -10.81 -5.42
CA GLY A 217 5.34 -11.92 -5.17
C GLY A 217 5.33 -13.03 -6.22
N THR A 218 4.45 -12.99 -7.21
CA THR A 218 4.32 -14.08 -8.20
C THR A 218 5.18 -13.92 -9.45
N THR A 219 5.65 -12.70 -9.72
CA THR A 219 6.53 -12.37 -10.86
C THR A 219 7.65 -11.43 -10.41
N PRO A 220 8.84 -11.43 -11.08
CA PRO A 220 9.88 -10.44 -10.82
C PRO A 220 9.34 -9.01 -10.91
N ASP A 221 8.40 -8.79 -11.82
CA ASP A 221 7.81 -7.50 -12.14
C ASP A 221 6.74 -7.01 -11.15
N ASN A 222 6.35 -7.86 -10.19
CA ASN A 222 5.38 -7.54 -9.14
C ASN A 222 5.81 -8.27 -7.86
N PRO A 223 6.93 -7.89 -7.22
CA PRO A 223 7.46 -8.57 -6.05
C PRO A 223 6.67 -8.23 -4.78
N LEU A 224 6.83 -9.03 -3.72
CA LEU A 224 6.40 -8.66 -2.37
C LEU A 224 7.36 -7.64 -1.77
N LEU A 225 6.80 -6.62 -1.12
CA LEU A 225 7.56 -5.63 -0.36
C LEU A 225 7.71 -6.06 1.11
N PRO A 226 8.83 -5.75 1.76
CA PRO A 226 9.04 -6.04 3.18
C PRO A 226 8.26 -5.09 4.08
N VAL A 227 8.09 -5.53 5.33
CA VAL A 227 7.88 -4.65 6.48
C VAL A 227 9.25 -4.30 7.05
N ILE A 228 9.53 -3.03 7.34
CA ILE A 228 10.79 -2.65 7.98
C ILE A 228 10.61 -2.74 9.50
N VAL A 229 11.45 -3.54 10.15
CA VAL A 229 11.48 -3.71 11.60
C VAL A 229 12.93 -3.64 12.05
N ASP A 230 13.26 -2.75 12.99
CA ASP A 230 14.61 -2.57 13.53
C ASP A 230 15.70 -2.52 12.43
N ASP A 231 15.50 -1.63 11.44
CA ASP A 231 16.37 -1.44 10.26
C ASP A 231 16.55 -2.68 9.36
N SER A 232 15.74 -3.72 9.54
CA SER A 232 15.75 -4.96 8.75
C SER A 232 14.51 -5.08 7.87
N PHE A 233 14.70 -5.60 6.65
CA PHE A 233 13.60 -5.98 5.76
C PHE A 233 13.03 -7.34 6.20
N VAL A 234 11.85 -7.32 6.80
CA VAL A 234 11.13 -8.51 7.26
C VAL A 234 10.06 -8.87 6.23
N PHE A 235 10.13 -10.09 5.71
CA PHE A 235 9.10 -10.66 4.88
C PHE A 235 8.38 -11.77 5.61
N GLN A 236 7.04 -11.74 5.62
CA GLN A 236 6.22 -12.79 6.20
C GLN A 236 5.08 -13.11 5.24
N PHE A 237 5.14 -14.29 4.62
CA PHE A 237 4.16 -14.76 3.65
C PHE A 237 4.07 -16.30 3.66
N PRO A 238 2.92 -16.87 3.26
CA PRO A 238 2.81 -18.31 3.05
C PRO A 238 3.68 -18.77 1.88
N VAL A 239 4.25 -19.97 1.96
CA VAL A 239 5.08 -20.56 0.90
C VAL A 239 4.54 -21.92 0.48
N GLN A 240 4.70 -22.25 -0.81
CA GLN A 240 4.44 -23.59 -1.35
C GLN A 240 5.76 -24.21 -1.85
N PRO A 241 5.95 -25.54 -1.73
CA PRO A 241 7.17 -26.19 -2.21
C PRO A 241 7.41 -25.93 -3.71
N ASN A 242 8.62 -25.50 -4.04
CA ASN A 242 9.10 -25.29 -5.42
C ASN A 242 8.36 -24.21 -6.24
N ILE A 243 7.57 -23.32 -5.60
CA ILE A 243 7.02 -22.13 -6.24
C ILE A 243 7.90 -20.93 -5.88
N PRO A 244 8.54 -20.25 -6.85
CA PRO A 244 9.34 -19.07 -6.55
C PRO A 244 8.43 -17.93 -6.04
N ILE A 245 8.89 -17.26 -4.98
CA ILE A 245 8.32 -15.99 -4.51
C ILE A 245 9.35 -14.90 -4.75
N PHE A 246 8.94 -13.85 -5.45
CA PHE A 246 9.77 -12.70 -5.73
C PHE A 246 9.60 -11.67 -4.62
N ILE A 247 10.71 -11.30 -3.98
CA ILE A 247 10.75 -10.30 -2.92
C ILE A 247 11.65 -9.16 -3.37
N ASP A 248 11.30 -7.94 -2.99
CA ASP A 248 12.08 -6.77 -3.35
C ASP A 248 11.95 -5.71 -2.27
N PRO A 249 13.06 -5.22 -1.69
CA PRO A 249 13.02 -4.08 -0.79
C PRO A 249 12.65 -2.79 -1.55
N PRO A 250 12.06 -1.80 -0.88
CA PRO A 250 11.86 -0.48 -1.46
C PRO A 250 13.21 0.20 -1.77
N VAL A 251 13.24 0.99 -2.85
CA VAL A 251 14.33 1.92 -3.16
C VAL A 251 13.87 3.36 -2.98
N THR A 252 14.80 4.24 -2.65
CA THR A 252 14.51 5.66 -2.46
C THR A 252 14.58 6.42 -3.78
N VAL A 253 13.47 7.08 -4.16
CA VAL A 253 13.36 7.93 -5.36
C VAL A 253 13.26 9.43 -5.04
N GLY A 254 13.34 9.78 -3.75
CA GLY A 254 13.37 11.16 -3.30
C GLY A 254 13.50 11.30 -1.79
N TYR A 255 13.64 12.54 -1.31
CA TYR A 255 13.61 12.85 0.11
C TYR A 255 12.79 14.13 0.39
N ASP A 256 11.97 14.08 1.44
CA ASP A 256 11.29 15.24 2.01
C ASP A 256 12.10 15.78 3.20
N TYR A 257 12.45 17.06 3.15
CA TYR A 257 13.21 17.75 4.19
C TYR A 257 12.31 18.72 4.94
N ARG A 258 12.41 18.74 6.27
CA ARG A 258 11.64 19.65 7.11
C ARG A 258 12.43 20.10 8.34
N VAL A 259 12.39 21.40 8.61
CA VAL A 259 12.79 21.97 9.91
C VAL A 259 11.63 21.78 10.89
N THR A 260 11.89 21.06 11.98
CA THR A 260 10.93 20.87 13.08
C THR A 260 11.23 21.77 14.28
N GLY A 261 12.37 22.47 14.27
CA GLY A 261 12.68 23.57 15.18
C GLY A 261 13.98 24.27 14.80
N GLY A 262 14.07 25.59 15.01
CA GLY A 262 15.27 26.38 14.74
C GLY A 262 15.28 27.12 13.39
N PRO A 263 16.47 27.54 12.90
CA PRO A 263 16.65 28.26 11.64
C PRO A 263 16.08 27.53 10.41
N LEU A 264 15.57 28.29 9.43
CA LEU A 264 15.00 27.77 8.18
C LEU A 264 16.08 27.47 7.14
N PHE A 265 15.79 26.60 6.16
CA PHE A 265 16.71 26.30 5.06
C PHE A 265 16.89 27.51 4.15
N ASN A 266 18.11 27.70 3.63
CA ASN A 266 18.48 28.80 2.74
C ASN A 266 19.03 28.32 1.38
N SER A 267 19.59 27.11 1.33
CA SER A 267 20.02 26.48 0.08
C SER A 267 20.08 24.97 0.23
N VAL A 268 20.17 24.28 -0.91
CA VAL A 268 20.37 22.84 -0.99
C VAL A 268 21.44 22.49 -2.03
N THR A 269 22.19 21.42 -1.77
CA THR A 269 23.12 20.79 -2.71
C THR A 269 22.83 19.29 -2.70
N ALA A 270 22.23 18.79 -3.77
CA ALA A 270 22.03 17.35 -3.93
C ALA A 270 23.38 16.65 -4.20
N PRO A 271 23.57 15.38 -3.78
CA PRO A 271 24.79 14.63 -4.06
C PRO A 271 24.93 14.29 -5.55
N THR A 272 26.13 13.91 -5.96
CA THR A 272 26.36 13.23 -7.24
C THR A 272 26.33 11.73 -6.99
N LEU A 273 25.49 10.99 -7.72
CA LEU A 273 25.42 9.53 -7.65
C LEU A 273 26.05 8.92 -8.91
N ALA A 274 26.44 7.65 -8.83
CA ALA A 274 27.09 6.97 -9.96
C ALA A 274 26.15 6.77 -11.17
N ASN A 275 24.86 6.55 -10.90
CA ASN A 275 23.83 6.25 -11.91
C ASN A 275 22.78 7.35 -12.04
N ASP A 276 22.96 8.49 -11.35
CA ASP A 276 22.06 9.63 -11.42
C ASP A 276 22.76 10.93 -10.98
N ASN A 277 22.41 12.05 -11.58
CA ASN A 277 22.95 13.36 -11.23
C ASN A 277 21.96 14.50 -11.47
N LEU A 278 20.69 14.18 -11.72
CA LEU A 278 19.65 15.14 -12.07
C LEU A 278 18.40 14.87 -11.25
N TYR A 279 17.97 15.86 -10.47
CA TYR A 279 16.84 15.72 -9.55
C TYR A 279 15.86 16.87 -9.71
N SER A 280 14.63 16.72 -9.25
CA SER A 280 13.64 17.80 -9.25
C SER A 280 13.46 18.37 -7.86
N LEU A 281 13.51 19.70 -7.72
CA LEU A 281 13.23 20.41 -6.47
C LEU A 281 11.77 20.87 -6.45
N PHE A 282 11.07 20.54 -5.37
CA PHE A 282 9.72 21.00 -5.09
C PHE A 282 9.62 21.73 -3.75
N PHE A 283 8.76 22.75 -3.70
CA PHE A 283 8.34 23.40 -2.46
C PHE A 283 6.94 22.98 -2.05
N SER A 284 6.66 23.17 -0.76
CA SER A 284 5.32 22.96 -0.20
C SER A 284 4.48 24.22 -0.30
N ASN A 285 3.22 24.03 -0.68
CA ASN A 285 2.17 25.04 -0.62
C ASN A 285 1.40 25.01 0.71
N ASP A 286 1.32 23.85 1.38
CA ASP A 286 0.42 23.62 2.51
C ASP A 286 1.19 23.15 3.76
N ALA A 287 2.00 24.02 4.36
CA ALA A 287 2.68 23.79 5.64
C ALA A 287 3.42 22.44 5.76
N CYS A 288 4.10 22.02 4.68
CA CYS A 288 4.86 20.77 4.60
C CYS A 288 4.02 19.49 4.63
N SER A 289 2.75 19.57 4.20
CA SER A 289 1.90 18.39 3.99
C SER A 289 1.95 17.87 2.55
N THR A 290 2.07 18.78 1.57
CA THR A 290 2.15 18.47 0.14
C THR A 290 3.26 19.28 -0.53
N TYR A 291 3.99 18.65 -1.46
CA TYR A 291 5.09 19.24 -2.23
C TYR A 291 4.74 19.30 -3.72
N SER A 292 3.92 20.27 -4.11
CA SER A 292 3.33 20.35 -5.46
C SER A 292 3.94 21.43 -6.36
N GLN A 293 4.74 22.34 -5.79
CA GLN A 293 5.33 23.45 -6.54
C GLN A 293 6.69 23.05 -7.10
N PHE A 294 6.76 22.71 -8.40
CA PHE A 294 8.04 22.53 -9.09
C PHE A 294 8.83 23.85 -9.08
N VAL A 295 10.10 23.78 -8.66
CA VAL A 295 10.99 24.94 -8.56
C VAL A 295 11.99 24.92 -9.72
N THR A 296 12.80 23.88 -9.78
CA THR A 296 13.85 23.71 -10.79
C THR A 296 14.35 22.27 -10.80
N GLN A 297 15.08 21.91 -11.85
CA GLN A 297 15.97 20.76 -11.84
C GLN A 297 17.28 21.12 -11.11
N LEU A 298 17.76 20.20 -10.29
CA LEU A 298 19.04 20.25 -9.60
C LEU A 298 20.05 19.38 -10.33
N THR A 299 21.30 19.84 -10.41
CA THR A 299 22.45 19.03 -10.82
C THR A 299 23.24 18.67 -9.57
N GLY A 300 23.56 17.39 -9.39
CA GLY A 300 24.33 16.93 -8.24
C GLY A 300 25.68 17.66 -8.11
N GLY A 301 26.05 17.97 -6.87
CA GLY A 301 27.25 18.72 -6.52
C GLY A 301 27.15 20.23 -6.69
N ILE A 302 26.07 20.76 -7.30
CA ILE A 302 25.88 22.20 -7.53
C ILE A 302 24.90 22.79 -6.51
N PRO A 303 25.31 23.76 -5.67
CA PRO A 303 24.40 24.42 -4.74
C PRO A 303 23.32 25.25 -5.45
N HIS A 304 22.09 25.15 -4.95
CA HIS A 304 20.95 25.97 -5.34
C HIS A 304 20.46 26.80 -4.15
N SER A 305 20.54 28.14 -4.25
CA SER A 305 20.04 29.06 -3.24
C SER A 305 18.56 29.32 -3.40
N PHE A 306 17.81 29.32 -2.30
CA PHE A 306 16.39 29.64 -2.32
C PHE A 306 16.18 31.15 -2.41
N SER A 307 15.12 31.57 -3.10
CA SER A 307 14.73 33.00 -3.19
C SER A 307 14.28 33.57 -1.84
N SER A 308 13.83 32.70 -0.93
CA SER A 308 13.48 33.00 0.45
C SER A 308 13.69 31.75 1.31
N PRO A 309 13.97 31.89 2.61
CA PRO A 309 14.14 30.74 3.49
C PRO A 309 12.90 29.84 3.54
N GLN A 310 13.11 28.53 3.55
CA GLN A 310 12.05 27.52 3.50
C GLN A 310 12.04 26.66 4.77
N SER A 311 10.85 26.35 5.30
CA SER A 311 10.68 25.38 6.40
C SER A 311 10.76 23.93 5.91
N CYS A 312 10.53 23.69 4.62
CA CYS A 312 10.62 22.38 4.00
C CYS A 312 10.78 22.48 2.49
N PHE A 313 11.33 21.43 1.90
CA PHE A 313 11.39 21.22 0.45
C PHE A 313 11.47 19.71 0.17
N SER A 314 11.32 19.33 -1.08
CA SER A 314 11.41 17.95 -1.52
C SER A 314 12.36 17.82 -2.71
N ILE A 315 13.22 16.81 -2.68
CA ILE A 315 14.00 16.36 -3.83
C ILE A 315 13.33 15.10 -4.36
N ARG A 316 12.95 15.12 -5.63
CA ARG A 316 12.25 14.03 -6.34
C ARG A 316 13.07 13.57 -7.55
N ASP A 317 12.58 12.53 -8.21
CA ASP A 317 13.12 11.98 -9.45
C ASP A 317 14.56 11.43 -9.31
N ILE A 318 14.94 10.96 -8.12
CA ILE A 318 16.13 10.12 -8.00
C ILE A 318 15.87 8.83 -8.80
N ALA A 319 16.75 8.51 -9.75
CA ALA A 319 16.58 7.34 -10.58
C ALA A 319 16.56 6.05 -9.74
N GLU A 320 15.59 5.17 -9.98
CA GLU A 320 15.51 3.85 -9.32
C GLU A 320 16.81 3.04 -9.50
N ALA A 321 17.50 3.20 -10.64
CA ALA A 321 18.79 2.58 -10.93
C ALA A 321 19.94 3.03 -10.00
N ALA A 322 19.74 4.08 -9.19
CA ALA A 322 20.65 4.44 -8.11
C ALA A 322 20.58 3.44 -6.94
N ASN A 323 19.50 2.66 -6.81
CA ASN A 323 19.30 1.62 -5.80
C ASN A 323 19.58 2.11 -4.37
N LEU A 324 19.13 3.33 -4.04
CA LEU A 324 19.35 3.91 -2.73
C LEU A 324 18.51 3.19 -1.67
N SER A 325 19.17 2.63 -0.65
CA SER A 325 18.47 2.03 0.48
C SER A 325 17.78 3.11 1.32
N PRO A 326 16.47 2.99 1.63
CA PRO A 326 15.76 3.93 2.50
C PRO A 326 16.28 3.96 3.94
N THR A 327 16.96 2.90 4.37
CA THR A 327 17.49 2.75 5.75
C THR A 327 18.97 3.08 5.87
N ASP A 328 19.65 3.41 4.76
CA ASP A 328 21.06 3.79 4.80
C ASP A 328 21.19 5.32 4.98
N PRO A 329 21.65 5.82 6.15
CA PRO A 329 21.81 7.24 6.39
C PRO A 329 22.89 7.91 5.52
N ALA A 330 23.73 7.12 4.84
CA ALA A 330 24.75 7.61 3.92
C ALA A 330 24.32 7.54 2.43
N ALA A 331 23.13 7.01 2.12
CA ALA A 331 22.70 6.80 0.73
C ALA A 331 22.52 8.11 -0.06
N PHE A 332 22.14 9.21 0.60
CA PHE A 332 21.87 10.49 -0.07
C PHE A 332 22.33 11.70 0.77
N VAL A 333 23.65 11.87 0.86
CA VAL A 333 24.27 12.94 1.64
C VAL A 333 24.01 14.31 1.02
N THR A 334 23.06 15.04 1.60
CA THR A 334 22.59 16.33 1.07
C THR A 334 23.23 17.49 1.83
N GLY A 335 23.79 18.44 1.09
CA GLY A 335 24.23 19.71 1.67
C GLY A 335 23.05 20.66 1.87
N VAL A 336 22.91 21.25 3.05
CA VAL A 336 21.91 22.30 3.32
C VAL A 336 22.56 23.49 4.04
N THR A 337 22.08 24.69 3.77
CA THR A 337 22.44 25.89 4.56
C THR A 337 21.20 26.47 5.22
N PHE A 338 21.40 27.35 6.20
CA PHE A 338 20.33 27.91 7.01
C PHE A 338 20.34 29.44 7.01
N SER A 339 19.17 30.04 7.23
CA SER A 339 18.97 31.50 7.18
C SER A 339 19.72 32.26 8.28
N THR A 340 19.98 31.61 9.42
CA THR A 340 20.63 32.20 10.58
C THR A 340 21.40 31.13 11.36
N ALA A 341 22.32 31.57 12.23
CA ALA A 341 22.98 30.68 13.19
C ALA A 341 22.01 30.20 14.28
N GLY A 342 22.20 28.99 14.79
CA GLY A 342 21.42 28.41 15.88
C GLY A 342 21.41 26.89 15.87
N LEU A 343 20.81 26.30 16.90
CA LEU A 343 20.48 24.87 16.90
C LEU A 343 19.28 24.65 15.99
N VAL A 344 19.34 23.61 15.15
CA VAL A 344 18.25 23.22 14.25
C VAL A 344 17.95 21.74 14.41
N THR A 345 16.67 21.40 14.35
CA THR A 345 16.18 20.02 14.25
C THR A 345 15.59 19.84 12.86
N VAL A 346 16.09 18.84 12.14
CA VAL A 346 15.69 18.52 10.76
C VAL A 346 15.25 17.06 10.66
N THR A 347 14.22 16.80 9.88
CA THR A 347 13.89 15.46 9.38
C THR A 347 14.21 15.37 7.90
N GLN A 348 14.76 14.21 7.49
CA GLN A 348 14.96 13.81 6.10
C GLN A 348 14.22 12.48 5.92
N THR A 349 13.12 12.47 5.18
CA THR A 349 12.22 11.32 5.07
C THR A 349 12.32 10.74 3.67
N PRO A 350 12.68 9.46 3.49
CA PRO A 350 12.80 8.86 2.17
C PRO A 350 11.42 8.67 1.51
N ILE A 351 11.37 8.93 0.21
CA ILE A 351 10.21 8.62 -0.63
C ILE A 351 10.52 7.34 -1.37
N ASN A 352 9.75 6.31 -1.05
CA ASN A 352 10.02 4.96 -1.48
C ASN A 352 9.10 4.52 -2.61
N VAL A 353 9.65 3.77 -3.54
CA VAL A 353 8.90 2.93 -4.47
C VAL A 353 9.42 1.50 -4.34
N PRO A 354 8.66 0.48 -4.79
CA PRO A 354 9.26 -0.83 -5.07
C PRO A 354 10.57 -0.65 -5.86
N GLY A 355 11.60 -1.45 -5.57
CA GLY A 355 12.74 -1.59 -6.48
C GLY A 355 12.28 -1.95 -7.90
N PRO A 356 13.20 -1.89 -8.88
CA PRO A 356 12.86 -1.54 -10.25
C PRO A 356 11.68 -2.36 -10.79
N LEU A 357 10.58 -1.64 -11.05
CA LEU A 357 9.50 -2.16 -11.90
C LEU A 357 10.11 -2.52 -13.26
N PRO A 358 9.53 -3.49 -14.00
CA PRO A 358 10.03 -3.84 -15.32
C PRO A 358 10.20 -2.59 -16.15
N VAL A 359 11.39 -2.44 -16.72
CA VAL A 359 11.58 -1.55 -17.85
C VAL A 359 10.52 -1.94 -18.87
N LEU A 360 9.44 -1.16 -18.97
CA LEU A 360 8.55 -1.19 -20.11
C LEU A 360 9.45 -0.92 -21.29
N GLY A 361 9.85 -2.00 -21.97
CA GLY A 361 10.68 -1.94 -23.15
C GLY A 361 9.97 -1.04 -24.14
N VAL A 362 10.41 0.21 -24.26
CA VAL A 362 10.14 1.04 -25.41
C VAL A 362 10.96 0.42 -26.54
N GLY A 363 10.44 -0.68 -27.07
CA GLY A 363 10.92 -1.33 -28.28
C GLY A 363 10.52 -0.51 -29.48
N ALA A 364 11.03 0.73 -29.58
CA ALA A 364 11.15 1.41 -30.87
C ALA A 364 12.31 0.76 -31.64
N ALA A 365 12.11 -0.48 -32.09
CA ALA A 365 12.97 -1.07 -33.11
C ALA A 365 12.45 -0.60 -34.48
N LEU A 366 12.80 0.64 -34.82
CA LEU A 366 13.01 1.02 -36.21
C LEU A 366 13.89 -0.06 -36.84
N GLY A 367 13.40 -0.65 -37.92
CA GLY A 367 14.24 -1.50 -38.75
C GLY A 367 15.52 -0.77 -39.11
N TRP A 368 16.56 -1.54 -39.39
CA TRP A 368 17.43 -1.40 -40.56
C TRP A 368 18.41 -2.57 -40.50
N SER A 369 18.17 -3.55 -41.35
CA SER A 369 19.12 -4.60 -41.67
C SER A 369 20.33 -3.99 -42.38
N ARG A 370 21.50 -3.99 -41.74
CA ARG A 370 22.79 -3.93 -42.45
C ARG A 370 23.71 -5.05 -41.97
N ARG A 371 23.81 -6.08 -42.82
CA ARG A 371 24.86 -7.09 -42.77
C ARG A 371 26.23 -6.43 -42.94
N LEU A 372 27.14 -6.65 -42.00
CA LEU A 372 28.59 -6.54 -42.20
C LEU A 372 29.23 -7.79 -41.59
N ARG A 373 29.59 -8.76 -42.45
CA ARG A 373 30.50 -9.86 -42.09
C ARG A 373 31.91 -9.28 -42.01
N SER A 374 32.53 -9.41 -40.86
CA SER A 374 33.94 -9.11 -40.63
C SER A 374 34.84 -10.07 -41.42
N ARG A 375 35.77 -9.50 -42.19
CA ARG A 375 37.01 -10.18 -42.59
C ARG A 375 37.94 -10.14 -41.37
N VAL A 376 38.34 -11.30 -40.87
CA VAL A 376 39.58 -11.44 -40.09
C VAL A 376 40.49 -12.36 -40.91
N GLY A 377 41.60 -11.81 -41.36
CA GLY A 377 42.73 -12.57 -41.88
C GLY A 377 43.85 -12.56 -40.82
N LEU A 378 44.47 -13.71 -40.63
CA LEU A 378 45.83 -13.89 -40.10
C LEU A 378 46.33 -15.20 -40.73
N VAL A 379 47.14 -15.13 -41.80
CA VAL A 379 48.61 -15.09 -41.88
C VAL A 379 49.22 -16.49 -42.05
N LYS A 380 50.07 -16.59 -43.09
CA LYS A 380 50.81 -17.76 -43.59
C LYS A 380 51.92 -18.23 -42.63
N GLN A 381 52.23 -19.54 -42.71
CA GLN A 381 53.53 -20.21 -42.86
C GLN A 381 53.28 -21.67 -42.43
N SER A 382 53.67 -22.75 -43.13
CA SER A 382 54.58 -23.03 -44.24
C SER A 382 54.08 -24.28 -44.96
#